data_AF-X1LS79-F1
#
_entry.id   AF-X1LS79-F1
#
_cell.length_a   1.000
_cell.length_b   1.000
_cell.length_c   1.000
_cell.angle_alpha   90.00
_cell.angle_beta   90.00
_cell.angle_gamma   90.00
#
_symmetry.space_group_name_H-M   'P 1'
#
loop_
_entity.id
_entity.type
_entity.pdbx_description
1 polymer ?
#
loop_
_entity_poly.entity_id
_entity_poly.type
_entity_poly.pdbx_seq_one_letter_code
_entity_poly.pdbx_strand_id
1 'polypeptide(L)'
;RRVDDRVDLSGIDVRIGAPVLDFDPLEYMNRRRARRIDRAAQFALVATRLALIDAGLEPRDLEPERGGVIVGTGIGGLQTMEEAFAALIENGPRRVSPFFIPRLMPNAIAGEIAIEYGLRGPNFGVVSACASAAHAIGMAGELIRSGLLDCAVAGGSEAVLVRIAYAGFAQMGGNLQAERSA
;
A
#
# COMPACT_ATOMS: atom_id res chain seq x y z
N ARG A 1 -17.44 8.95 5.47
CA ARG A 1 -17.73 10.36 5.09
C ARG A 1 -17.85 10.47 3.57
N ARG A 2 -18.49 11.51 3.01
CA ARG A 2 -18.45 11.73 1.55
C ARG A 2 -17.01 11.97 1.09
N VAL A 3 -16.68 11.51 -0.12
CA VAL A 3 -15.32 11.61 -0.68
C VAL A 3 -15.29 12.17 -2.12
N ASP A 4 -16.39 12.79 -2.54
CA ASP A 4 -16.52 13.44 -3.85
C ASP A 4 -15.48 14.56 -4.07
N ASP A 5 -14.94 15.12 -2.99
CA ASP A 5 -13.86 16.11 -3.00
C ASP A 5 -12.50 15.52 -3.39
N ARG A 6 -12.38 14.18 -3.45
CA ARG A 6 -11.12 13.45 -3.60
C ARG A 6 -11.08 12.49 -4.77
N VAL A 7 -12.23 11.94 -5.14
CA VAL A 7 -12.37 11.00 -6.26
C VAL A 7 -13.54 11.45 -7.11
N ASP A 8 -13.35 11.50 -8.42
CA ASP A 8 -14.47 11.66 -9.35
C ASP A 8 -15.32 10.39 -9.34
N LEU A 9 -16.51 10.50 -8.75
CA LEU A 9 -17.48 9.41 -8.64
C LEU A 9 -18.66 9.57 -9.60
N SER A 10 -18.52 10.41 -10.64
CA SER A 10 -19.52 10.59 -11.68
C SER A 10 -19.92 9.25 -12.31
N GLY A 11 -21.22 8.92 -12.25
CA GLY A 11 -21.80 7.68 -12.77
C GLY A 11 -21.66 6.44 -11.88
N ILE A 12 -21.13 6.58 -10.66
CA ILE A 12 -21.12 5.53 -9.63
C ILE A 12 -22.23 5.86 -8.63
N ASP A 13 -22.82 4.93 -7.86
CA ASP A 13 -23.85 5.28 -6.84
C ASP A 13 -23.24 5.47 -5.44
N VAL A 14 -22.12 4.81 -5.21
CA VAL A 14 -21.36 4.88 -3.96
C VAL A 14 -20.63 6.22 -3.85
N ARG A 15 -20.77 6.88 -2.69
CA ARG A 15 -20.21 8.23 -2.43
C ARG A 15 -19.43 8.35 -1.13
N ILE A 16 -19.41 7.29 -0.33
CA ILE A 16 -18.82 7.28 1.00
C ILE A 16 -17.51 6.49 1.04
N GLY A 17 -16.58 6.97 1.86
CA GLY A 17 -15.31 6.29 2.13
C GLY A 17 -14.67 6.75 3.44
N ALA A 18 -13.51 6.17 3.73
CA ALA A 18 -12.67 6.47 4.89
C ALA A 18 -11.24 6.84 4.43
N PRO A 19 -11.03 8.06 3.89
CA PRO A 19 -9.71 8.50 3.50
C PRO A 19 -8.82 8.73 4.72
N VAL A 20 -7.53 8.44 4.58
CA VAL A 20 -6.50 8.95 5.50
C VAL A 20 -6.49 10.48 5.39
N LEU A 21 -6.72 11.16 6.51
CA LEU A 21 -6.78 12.62 6.60
C LEU A 21 -5.41 13.17 6.93
N ASP A 22 -5.13 14.38 6.44
CA ASP A 22 -3.96 15.18 6.83
C ASP A 22 -2.62 14.45 6.66
N PHE A 23 -2.55 13.54 5.68
CA PHE A 23 -1.31 12.86 5.30
C PHE A 23 -0.64 13.60 4.16
N ASP A 24 0.49 14.26 4.48
CA ASP A 24 1.45 14.75 3.49
C ASP A 24 2.70 13.85 3.50
N PRO A 25 3.00 13.11 2.40
CA PRO A 25 4.22 12.33 2.33
C PRO A 25 5.49 13.18 2.47
N LEU A 26 5.45 14.48 2.17
CA LEU A 26 6.62 15.36 2.22
C LEU A 26 7.11 15.66 3.64
N GLU A 27 6.28 15.41 4.67
CA GLU A 27 6.71 15.45 6.07
C GLU A 27 7.64 14.29 6.43
N TYR A 28 7.61 13.20 5.65
CA TYR A 28 8.31 11.95 5.96
C TYR A 28 9.39 11.59 4.94
N MET A 29 9.26 12.04 3.69
CA MET A 29 10.19 11.71 2.62
C MET A 29 10.33 12.86 1.61
N ASN A 30 11.46 12.91 0.90
CA ASN A 30 11.66 13.93 -0.11
C ASN A 30 10.72 13.75 -1.32
N ARG A 31 10.48 14.85 -2.04
CA ARG A 31 9.61 14.90 -3.23
C ARG A 31 9.96 13.86 -4.31
N ARG A 32 11.25 13.53 -4.47
CA ARG A 32 11.70 12.54 -5.46
C ARG A 32 11.25 11.13 -5.07
N ARG A 33 11.33 10.77 -3.79
CA ARG A 33 10.88 9.46 -3.29
C ARG A 33 9.36 9.37 -3.35
N ALA A 34 8.64 10.39 -2.86
CA ALA A 34 7.17 10.42 -2.87
C ALA A 34 6.58 10.18 -4.28
N ARG A 35 7.20 10.71 -5.34
CA ARG A 35 6.72 10.52 -6.74
C ARG A 35 7.07 9.15 -7.34
N ARG A 36 8.01 8.42 -6.75
CA ARG A 36 8.54 7.15 -7.29
C ARG A 36 7.89 5.91 -6.71
N ILE A 37 7.08 6.07 -5.66
CA ILE A 37 6.41 4.97 -4.98
C ILE A 37 4.89 5.20 -5.00
N ASP A 38 4.11 4.13 -4.94
CA ASP A 38 2.66 4.22 -4.83
C ASP A 38 2.24 4.75 -3.44
N ARG A 39 1.03 5.31 -3.35
CA ARG A 39 0.46 5.82 -2.10
C ARG A 39 0.37 4.74 -1.01
N ALA A 40 0.11 3.48 -1.37
CA ALA A 40 0.13 2.37 -0.42
C ALA A 40 1.53 2.16 0.19
N ALA A 41 2.59 2.27 -0.61
CA ALA A 41 3.96 2.19 -0.12
C ALA A 41 4.33 3.41 0.75
N GLN A 42 3.84 4.62 0.42
CA GLN A 42 4.03 5.80 1.27
C GLN A 42 3.46 5.57 2.68
N PHE A 43 2.22 5.07 2.76
CA PHE A 43 1.60 4.75 4.05
C PHE A 43 2.41 3.69 4.80
N ALA A 44 2.87 2.64 4.11
CA ALA A 44 3.61 1.56 4.75
C ALA A 44 4.97 2.01 5.31
N LEU A 45 5.69 2.88 4.60
CA LEU A 45 6.93 3.46 5.11
C LEU A 45 6.69 4.29 6.37
N VAL A 46 5.66 5.15 6.36
CA VAL A 46 5.35 5.96 7.54
C VAL A 46 4.87 5.09 8.71
N ALA A 47 4.00 4.12 8.45
CA ALA A 47 3.54 3.17 9.47
C ALA A 47 4.71 2.35 10.05
N THR A 48 5.66 1.93 9.23
CA THR A 48 6.87 1.22 9.70
C THR A 48 7.71 2.12 10.60
N ARG A 49 7.93 3.38 10.21
CA ARG A 49 8.64 4.36 11.06
C ARG A 49 7.96 4.51 12.42
N LEU A 50 6.64 4.64 12.45
CA LEU A 50 5.87 4.77 13.69
C LEU A 50 5.97 3.51 14.55
N ALA A 51 5.92 2.32 13.94
CA ALA A 51 6.07 1.05 14.63
C ALA A 51 7.47 0.88 15.24
N LEU A 52 8.52 1.30 14.54
CA LEU A 52 9.89 1.30 15.08
C LEU A 52 10.03 2.24 16.28
N ILE A 53 9.46 3.46 16.18
CA ILE A 53 9.44 4.42 17.28
C ILE A 53 8.72 3.84 18.50
N ASP A 54 7.54 3.24 18.31
CA ASP A 54 6.76 2.60 19.38
C ASP A 54 7.51 1.44 20.04
N ALA A 55 8.26 0.67 19.24
CA ALA A 55 9.13 -0.40 19.74
C ALA A 55 10.40 0.10 20.44
N GLY A 56 10.69 1.41 20.40
CA GLY A 56 11.94 1.98 20.90
C GLY A 56 13.17 1.52 20.12
N LEU A 57 12.99 1.18 18.84
CA LEU A 57 14.04 0.67 17.95
C LEU A 57 14.39 1.70 16.88
N GLU A 58 15.67 1.76 16.53
CA GLU A 58 16.15 2.42 15.34
C GLU A 58 16.59 1.40 14.28
N PRO A 59 16.65 1.79 12.99
CA PRO A 59 17.05 0.85 11.93
C PRO A 59 18.43 0.23 12.15
N ARG A 60 19.34 0.96 12.82
CA ARG A 60 20.68 0.46 13.19
C ARG A 60 20.67 -0.63 14.28
N ASP A 61 19.57 -0.75 15.01
CA ASP A 61 19.41 -1.76 16.07
C ASP A 61 18.93 -3.10 15.49
N LEU A 62 18.59 -3.13 14.19
CA LEU A 62 18.14 -4.31 13.49
C LEU A 62 19.32 -4.97 12.77
N GLU A 63 19.53 -6.27 13.01
CA GLU A 63 20.49 -7.07 12.25
C GLU A 63 19.98 -7.26 10.81
N PRO A 64 20.62 -6.66 9.78
CA PRO A 64 20.05 -6.58 8.44
C PRO A 64 19.68 -7.94 7.84
N GLU A 65 20.54 -8.94 7.98
CA GLU A 65 20.34 -10.28 7.40
C GLU A 65 19.34 -11.13 8.19
N ARG A 66 19.02 -10.72 9.42
CA ARG A 66 18.07 -11.39 10.34
C ARG A 66 16.77 -10.62 10.53
N GLY A 67 16.65 -9.45 9.90
CA GLY A 67 15.46 -8.62 9.84
C GLY A 67 14.72 -8.80 8.52
N GLY A 68 13.48 -9.26 8.59
CA GLY A 68 12.64 -9.52 7.42
C GLY A 68 11.56 -8.45 7.18
N VAL A 69 10.96 -8.49 6.00
CA VAL A 69 9.80 -7.66 5.63
C VAL A 69 8.73 -8.51 4.99
N ILE A 70 7.61 -8.69 5.68
CA ILE A 70 6.50 -9.53 5.23
C ILE A 70 5.23 -8.69 5.33
N VAL A 71 4.83 -8.08 4.22
CA VAL A 71 3.77 -7.08 4.21
C VAL A 71 2.69 -7.43 3.20
N GLY A 72 1.44 -7.30 3.61
CA GLY A 72 0.28 -7.59 2.79
C GLY A 72 -0.30 -6.38 2.07
N THR A 73 -0.87 -6.63 0.90
CA THR A 73 -1.82 -5.72 0.23
C THR A 73 -2.89 -6.57 -0.47
N GLY A 74 -4.11 -6.06 -0.59
CA GLY A 74 -5.18 -6.76 -1.28
C GLY A 74 -5.06 -6.60 -2.79
N ILE A 75 -4.80 -5.38 -3.26
CA ILE A 75 -4.76 -5.05 -4.70
C ILE A 75 -3.39 -4.54 -5.15
N GLY A 76 -2.67 -3.79 -4.31
CA GLY A 76 -1.37 -3.19 -4.64
C GLY A 76 -1.50 -1.77 -5.15
N GLY A 77 -0.64 -1.38 -6.10
CA GLY A 77 -0.56 0.00 -6.60
C GLY A 77 -1.68 0.39 -7.56
N LEU A 78 -2.94 0.32 -7.12
CA LEU A 78 -4.11 0.55 -7.98
C LEU A 78 -4.20 1.99 -8.47
N GLN A 79 -3.81 2.96 -7.65
CA GLN A 79 -3.71 4.35 -8.09
C GLN A 79 -2.68 4.51 -9.22
N THR A 80 -1.50 3.90 -9.06
CA THR A 80 -0.49 3.88 -10.13
C THR A 80 -1.01 3.20 -11.40
N MET A 81 -1.82 2.13 -11.28
CA MET A 81 -2.46 1.49 -12.43
C MET A 81 -3.42 2.43 -13.18
N GLU A 82 -4.31 3.11 -12.45
CA GLU A 82 -5.29 4.03 -13.03
C GLU A 82 -4.60 5.19 -13.76
N GLU A 83 -3.60 5.81 -13.12
CA GLU A 83 -2.79 6.88 -13.71
C GLU A 83 -2.06 6.43 -14.99
N ALA A 84 -1.44 5.24 -14.95
CA ALA A 84 -0.70 4.70 -16.09
C ALA A 84 -1.63 4.32 -17.25
N PHE A 85 -2.80 3.77 -16.95
CA PHE A 85 -3.79 3.39 -17.95
C PHE A 85 -4.38 4.62 -18.64
N ALA A 86 -4.75 5.67 -17.88
CA ALA A 86 -5.19 6.93 -18.46
C ALA A 86 -4.13 7.55 -19.39
N ALA A 87 -2.87 7.61 -18.92
CA ALA A 87 -1.76 8.12 -19.73
C ALA A 87 -1.55 7.31 -21.03
N LEU A 88 -1.70 5.98 -20.97
CA LEU A 88 -1.60 5.09 -22.12
C LEU A 88 -2.68 5.37 -23.16
N ILE A 89 -3.95 5.47 -22.73
CA ILE A 89 -5.09 5.66 -23.64
C ILE A 89 -5.08 7.06 -24.25
N GLU A 90 -4.81 8.10 -23.45
CA GLU A 90 -4.89 9.49 -23.90
C GLU A 90 -3.65 9.92 -24.69
N ASN A 91 -2.46 9.43 -24.31
CA ASN A 91 -1.20 9.98 -24.79
C ASN A 91 -0.21 8.93 -25.35
N GLY A 92 -0.61 7.66 -25.38
CA GLY A 92 0.17 6.56 -25.93
C GLY A 92 1.26 5.99 -25.01
N PRO A 93 1.90 4.88 -25.41
CA PRO A 93 2.77 4.08 -24.53
C PRO A 93 4.01 4.80 -24.03
N ARG A 94 4.53 5.78 -24.78
CA ARG A 94 5.70 6.59 -24.37
C ARG A 94 5.44 7.48 -23.15
N ARG A 95 4.18 7.64 -22.75
CA ARG A 95 3.78 8.44 -21.57
C ARG A 95 3.58 7.61 -20.31
N VAL A 96 3.63 6.28 -20.40
CA VAL A 96 3.64 5.41 -19.23
C VAL A 96 4.96 5.58 -18.49
N SER A 97 4.89 5.79 -17.18
CA SER A 97 6.08 5.98 -16.34
C SER A 97 6.99 4.74 -16.37
N PRO A 98 8.32 4.89 -16.45
CA PRO A 98 9.25 3.76 -16.27
C PRO A 98 9.18 3.16 -14.86
N PHE A 99 8.62 3.89 -13.89
CA PHE A 99 8.38 3.39 -12.54
C PHE A 99 7.00 2.72 -12.39
N PHE A 100 6.23 2.55 -13.46
CA PHE A 100 4.90 1.94 -13.40
C PHE A 100 4.95 0.55 -12.75
N ILE A 101 5.72 -0.37 -13.31
CA ILE A 101 5.80 -1.75 -12.80
C ILE A 101 6.38 -1.78 -11.37
N PRO A 102 7.52 -1.12 -11.06
CA PRO A 102 8.02 -1.04 -9.68
C PRO A 102 7.04 -0.47 -8.66
N ARG A 103 6.13 0.44 -9.06
CA ARG A 103 5.11 1.02 -8.18
C ARG A 103 3.86 0.15 -8.04
N LEU A 104 3.50 -0.56 -9.10
CA LEU A 104 2.27 -1.34 -9.17
C LEU A 104 2.34 -2.62 -8.35
N MET A 105 3.46 -3.34 -8.43
CA MET A 105 3.53 -4.72 -7.94
C MET A 105 3.22 -4.81 -6.43
N PRO A 106 2.41 -5.79 -5.99
CA PRO A 106 2.07 -5.94 -4.57
C PRO A 106 3.28 -6.03 -3.62
N ASN A 107 4.37 -6.67 -4.06
CA ASN A 107 5.60 -6.79 -3.28
C ASN A 107 6.42 -5.49 -3.20
N ALA A 108 6.09 -4.46 -3.99
CA ALA A 108 6.79 -3.18 -3.97
C ALA A 108 6.76 -2.55 -2.57
N ILE A 109 5.66 -2.72 -1.83
CA ILE A 109 5.53 -2.20 -0.46
C ILE A 109 6.62 -2.79 0.45
N ALA A 110 6.80 -4.11 0.42
CA ALA A 110 7.82 -4.79 1.20
C ALA A 110 9.24 -4.41 0.72
N GLY A 111 9.44 -4.30 -0.59
CA GLY A 111 10.68 -3.82 -1.19
C GLY A 111 11.08 -2.41 -0.73
N GLU A 112 10.15 -1.47 -0.75
CA GLU A 112 10.39 -0.08 -0.34
C GLU A 112 10.77 0.02 1.14
N ILE A 113 10.11 -0.74 2.02
CA ILE A 113 10.46 -0.84 3.44
C ILE A 113 11.87 -1.40 3.61
N ALA A 114 12.18 -2.51 2.94
CA ALA A 114 13.50 -3.13 3.04
C ALA A 114 14.62 -2.17 2.59
N ILE A 115 14.39 -1.42 1.50
CA ILE A 115 15.33 -0.41 1.01
C ILE A 115 15.49 0.74 2.02
N GLU A 116 14.39 1.22 2.60
CA GLU A 116 14.42 2.36 3.52
C GLU A 116 15.13 2.04 4.84
N TYR A 117 14.91 0.84 5.38
CA TYR A 117 15.43 0.43 6.68
C TYR A 117 16.62 -0.51 6.62
N GLY A 118 17.13 -0.80 5.41
CA GLY A 118 18.33 -1.61 5.21
C GLY A 118 18.16 -3.09 5.54
N LEU A 119 16.94 -3.63 5.50
CA LEU A 119 16.63 -5.01 5.83
C LEU A 119 16.93 -5.95 4.65
N ARG A 120 17.59 -7.08 4.90
CA ARG A 120 18.07 -8.03 3.89
C ARG A 120 17.66 -9.48 4.15
N GLY A 121 16.95 -9.75 5.25
CA GLY A 121 16.31 -11.05 5.46
C GLY A 121 15.15 -11.31 4.47
N PRO A 122 14.42 -12.42 4.62
CA PRO A 122 13.19 -12.71 3.88
C PRO A 122 12.31 -11.48 3.62
N ASN A 123 12.07 -11.19 2.34
CA ASN A 123 11.33 -10.02 1.88
C ASN A 123 10.33 -10.40 0.78
N PHE A 124 9.03 -10.34 1.08
CA PHE A 124 7.98 -10.63 0.10
C PHE A 124 6.63 -10.00 0.46
N GLY A 125 5.82 -9.80 -0.58
CA GLY A 125 4.44 -9.33 -0.45
C GLY A 125 3.45 -10.48 -0.29
N VAL A 126 2.39 -10.26 0.47
CA VAL A 126 1.32 -11.25 0.73
C VAL A 126 0.01 -10.76 0.14
N VAL A 127 -0.63 -11.59 -0.68
CA VAL A 127 -1.88 -11.23 -1.36
C VAL A 127 -2.94 -12.31 -1.13
N SER A 128 -3.83 -12.05 -0.18
CA SER A 128 -5.01 -12.85 0.15
C SER A 128 -6.23 -11.95 0.42
N ALA A 129 -6.37 -10.90 -0.40
CA ALA A 129 -7.43 -9.89 -0.30
C ALA A 129 -7.50 -9.25 1.10
N CYS A 130 -8.68 -9.25 1.74
CA CYS A 130 -8.87 -8.63 3.05
C CYS A 130 -8.02 -9.27 4.16
N ALA A 131 -7.58 -10.52 3.96
CA ALA A 131 -6.77 -11.26 4.91
C ALA A 131 -5.25 -11.02 4.73
N SER A 132 -4.82 -10.26 3.71
CA SER A 132 -3.40 -10.09 3.35
C SER A 132 -2.53 -9.70 4.54
N ALA A 133 -2.95 -8.70 5.33
CA ALA A 133 -2.19 -8.23 6.48
C ALA A 133 -2.11 -9.27 7.60
N ALA A 134 -3.21 -9.95 7.90
CA ALA A 134 -3.26 -10.99 8.94
C ALA A 134 -2.38 -12.20 8.56
N HIS A 135 -2.43 -12.63 7.30
CA HIS A 135 -1.55 -13.69 6.79
C HIS A 135 -0.08 -13.27 6.83
N ALA A 136 0.23 -12.02 6.48
CA ALA A 136 1.59 -11.49 6.55
C ALA A 136 2.15 -11.54 7.98
N ILE A 137 1.37 -11.10 8.97
CA ILE A 137 1.74 -11.20 10.39
C ILE A 137 1.92 -12.65 10.82
N GLY A 138 1.00 -13.54 10.46
CA GLY A 138 1.08 -14.97 10.78
C GLY A 138 2.34 -15.64 10.22
N MET A 139 2.67 -15.37 8.96
CA MET A 139 3.87 -15.89 8.30
C MET A 139 5.15 -15.29 8.90
N ALA A 140 5.19 -13.99 9.18
CA ALA A 140 6.33 -13.37 9.88
C ALA A 140 6.58 -14.04 11.24
N GLY A 141 5.51 -14.30 12.00
CA GLY A 141 5.60 -15.03 13.26
C GLY A 141 6.18 -16.43 13.11
N GLU A 142 5.87 -17.14 12.03
CA GLU A 142 6.46 -18.46 11.74
C GLU A 142 7.95 -18.38 11.36
N LEU A 143 8.34 -17.38 10.56
CA LEU A 143 9.74 -17.14 10.21
C LEU A 143 10.59 -16.80 11.46
N ILE A 144 10.02 -16.08 12.42
CA ILE A 144 10.68 -15.81 13.71
C ILE A 144 10.72 -17.09 14.56
N ARG A 145 9.61 -17.82 14.70
CA ARG A 145 9.55 -19.06 15.49
C ARG A 145 10.53 -20.14 15.00
N SER A 146 10.72 -20.22 13.69
CA SER A 146 11.68 -21.17 13.08
C SER A 146 13.14 -20.76 13.26
N GLY A 147 13.43 -19.57 13.79
CA GLY A 147 14.78 -19.04 13.98
C GLY A 147 15.43 -18.48 12.71
N LEU A 148 14.66 -18.36 11.61
CA LEU A 148 15.13 -17.77 10.36
C LEU A 148 15.29 -16.25 10.47
N LEU A 149 14.41 -15.61 11.24
CA LEU A 149 14.43 -14.17 11.53
C LEU A 149 14.51 -13.92 13.04
N ASP A 150 15.17 -12.85 13.44
CA ASP A 150 15.12 -12.33 14.82
C ASP A 150 14.03 -11.27 14.97
N CYS A 151 13.76 -10.53 13.89
CA CYS A 151 12.69 -9.55 13.82
C CYS A 151 12.10 -9.48 12.41
N ALA A 152 10.89 -8.94 12.32
CA ALA A 152 10.24 -8.70 11.04
C ALA A 152 9.35 -7.46 11.11
N VAL A 153 9.39 -6.64 10.06
CA VAL A 153 8.30 -5.69 9.79
C VAL A 153 7.17 -6.48 9.16
N ALA A 154 6.02 -6.52 9.83
CA ALA A 154 4.86 -7.26 9.38
C ALA A 154 3.55 -6.47 9.53
N GLY A 155 2.63 -6.65 8.58
CA GLY A 155 1.36 -5.92 8.55
C GLY A 155 0.80 -5.82 7.15
N GLY A 156 0.14 -4.70 6.82
CA GLY A 156 -0.33 -4.44 5.47
C GLY A 156 -0.63 -2.98 5.20
N SER A 157 -0.73 -2.64 3.92
CA SER A 157 -1.10 -1.30 3.47
C SER A 157 -1.91 -1.36 2.17
N GLU A 158 -2.82 -0.41 2.03
CA GLU A 158 -3.71 -0.32 0.88
C GLU A 158 -4.07 1.15 0.60
N ALA A 159 -4.15 1.53 -0.67
CA ALA A 159 -4.52 2.89 -1.09
C ALA A 159 -5.46 2.87 -2.31
N VAL A 160 -6.63 2.25 -2.14
CA VAL A 160 -7.59 1.98 -3.23
C VAL A 160 -8.73 2.98 -3.29
N LEU A 161 -8.54 4.19 -2.73
CA LEU A 161 -9.52 5.27 -2.82
C LEU A 161 -9.42 5.94 -4.20
N VAL A 162 -9.76 5.19 -5.24
CA VAL A 162 -9.62 5.54 -6.66
C VAL A 162 -10.84 5.10 -7.46
N ARG A 163 -11.09 5.73 -8.59
CA ARG A 163 -12.38 5.61 -9.30
C ARG A 163 -12.67 4.19 -9.75
N ILE A 164 -11.67 3.50 -10.30
CA ILE A 164 -11.81 2.11 -10.76
C ILE A 164 -12.17 1.14 -9.62
N ALA A 165 -11.67 1.37 -8.40
CA ALA A 165 -12.02 0.57 -7.24
C ALA A 165 -13.50 0.75 -6.87
N TYR A 166 -13.97 2.00 -6.81
CA TYR A 166 -15.37 2.30 -6.53
C TYR A 166 -16.29 1.71 -7.60
N ALA A 167 -15.94 1.83 -8.88
CA ALA A 167 -16.70 1.27 -9.97
C ALA A 167 -16.80 -0.26 -9.84
N GLY A 168 -15.68 -0.95 -9.61
CA GLY A 168 -15.66 -2.42 -9.47
C GLY A 168 -16.45 -2.91 -8.25
N PHE A 169 -16.19 -2.36 -7.07
CA PHE A 169 -16.87 -2.80 -5.84
C PHE A 169 -18.37 -2.44 -5.83
N ALA A 170 -18.77 -1.33 -6.45
CA ALA A 170 -20.19 -1.00 -6.60
C ALA A 170 -20.95 -2.06 -7.41
N GLN A 171 -20.33 -2.63 -8.46
CA GLN A 171 -20.96 -3.69 -9.27
C GLN A 171 -21.07 -5.03 -8.53
N MET A 172 -20.17 -5.31 -7.59
CA MET A 172 -20.20 -6.56 -6.83
C MET A 172 -21.39 -6.67 -5.85
N GLY A 173 -22.21 -5.61 -5.70
CA GLY A 173 -23.26 -5.55 -4.69
C GLY A 173 -22.73 -5.57 -3.24
N GLY A 174 -21.41 -5.50 -3.08
CA GLY A 174 -20.72 -5.56 -1.79
C GLY A 174 -20.77 -4.23 -1.06
N ASN A 175 -21.72 -4.12 -0.13
CA ASN A 175 -21.66 -3.27 1.07
C ASN A 175 -21.49 -1.76 0.91
N LEU A 176 -21.92 -1.18 -0.19
CA LEU A 176 -22.16 0.26 -0.28
C LEU A 176 -23.54 0.50 -0.89
N GLN A 177 -24.57 -0.08 -0.28
CA GLN A 177 -25.93 0.34 -0.56
C GLN A 177 -26.06 1.78 -0.07
N ALA A 178 -25.93 2.73 -1.00
CA ALA A 178 -26.52 4.04 -0.83
C ALA A 178 -27.99 3.78 -0.45
N GLU A 179 -28.42 4.35 0.67
CA GLU A 179 -29.82 4.43 1.04
C GLU A 179 -30.60 4.82 -0.22
N ARG A 180 -31.36 3.87 -0.77
CA ARG A 180 -32.35 4.15 -1.79
C ARG A 180 -33.34 5.10 -1.12
N SER A 181 -33.14 6.39 -1.36
CA SER A 181 -34.04 7.43 -0.86
C SER A 181 -35.41 7.22 -1.51
N ALA A 182 -36.40 7.09 -0.64
CA ALA A 182 -37.81 7.24 -0.97
C ALA A 182 -38.13 8.67 -1.42
#